data_AF-A0A377NK21-F1
#
_entry.id   AF-A0A377NK21-F1
#
_cell.length_a   1.000
_cell.length_b   1.000
_cell.length_c   1.000
_cell.angle_alpha   90.00
_cell.angle_beta   90.00
_cell.angle_gamma   90.00
#
_symmetry.space_group_name_H-M   'P 1'
#
loop_
_entity.id
_entity.type
_entity.pdbx_description
1 polymer ?
#
loop_
_entity_poly.entity_id
_entity_poly.type
_entity_poly.pdbx_seq_one_letter_code
_entity_poly.pdbx_strand_id
1 'polypeptide(L)'
;MHSLPRIALPKFDSADEVTSQLERPNWSAWNNPQVYVIAATLALVASLETLLSQEALKKLKEQTPPPSPNKEMRAQGIGNLLSGFLGGLPITAVIVRSSVNVNAGARSKVSILLHGVLLLLCGMFFSDLLNTIPLACLAAVLLYTGYKLAAPACSSPSGGSAWPSFCLLLPRWRGF
;
A
#
# COMPACT_ATOMS: atom_id res chain seq x y z
N MET A 1 25.80 18.95 -17.51
CA MET A 1 25.38 17.67 -16.88
C MET A 1 24.00 17.90 -16.25
N HIS A 2 22.93 17.36 -16.84
CA HIS A 2 21.57 17.50 -16.30
C HIS A 2 21.45 16.66 -15.02
N SER A 3 21.31 17.30 -13.87
CA SER A 3 21.01 16.61 -12.61
C SER A 3 19.58 16.07 -12.67
N LEU A 4 19.44 14.75 -12.66
CA LEU A 4 18.12 14.11 -12.59
C LEU A 4 17.38 14.60 -11.34
N PRO A 5 16.06 14.84 -11.43
CA PRO A 5 15.27 15.23 -10.27
C PRO A 5 15.30 14.09 -9.24
N ARG A 6 15.47 14.45 -7.96
CA ARG A 6 15.65 13.50 -6.84
C ARG A 6 14.55 13.68 -5.81
N ILE A 7 14.42 12.69 -4.95
CA ILE A 7 13.61 12.79 -3.74
C ILE A 7 14.25 13.84 -2.82
N ALA A 8 13.42 14.67 -2.18
CA ALA A 8 13.84 15.62 -1.16
C ALA A 8 13.09 15.30 0.14
N LEU A 9 13.77 14.60 1.05
CA LEU A 9 13.28 14.32 2.39
C LEU A 9 13.92 15.28 3.39
N PRO A 10 13.15 15.81 4.36
CA PRO A 10 13.71 16.57 5.47
C PRO A 10 14.71 15.71 6.25
N LYS A 11 15.73 16.36 6.81
CA LYS A 11 16.66 15.73 7.74
C LYS A 11 16.05 15.76 9.13
N PHE A 12 16.28 14.68 9.89
CA PHE A 12 15.75 14.52 11.24
C PHE A 12 16.94 14.32 12.18
N ASP A 13 17.59 15.41 12.58
CA ASP A 13 18.76 15.36 13.46
C ASP A 13 18.33 15.36 14.95
N SER A 14 17.06 15.71 15.24
CA SER A 14 16.49 15.72 16.59
C SER A 14 15.01 15.33 16.64
N ALA A 15 14.53 14.91 17.82
CA ALA A 15 13.13 14.56 18.04
C ALA A 15 12.16 15.75 17.87
N ASP A 16 12.62 16.97 18.17
CA ASP A 16 11.82 18.18 17.99
C ASP A 16 11.60 18.51 16.51
N GLU A 17 12.60 18.29 15.66
CA GLU A 17 12.46 18.44 14.20
C GLU A 17 11.42 17.46 13.63
N VAL A 18 11.39 16.22 14.10
CA VAL A 18 10.37 15.23 13.70
C VAL A 18 8.96 15.75 13.99
N THR A 19 8.74 16.33 15.17
CA THR A 19 7.42 16.87 15.54
C THR A 19 7.05 18.14 14.77
N SER A 20 8.05 18.91 14.32
CA SER A 20 7.86 20.13 13.53
C SER A 20 7.46 19.85 12.07
N GLN A 21 7.90 18.71 11.53
CA GLN A 21 7.57 18.26 10.17
C GLN A 21 6.20 17.57 10.11
N LEU A 22 5.56 17.33 11.25
CA LEU A 22 4.25 16.70 11.31
C LEU A 22 3.18 17.71 10.87
N GLU A 23 2.62 17.49 9.69
CA GLU A 23 1.51 18.30 9.20
C GLU A 23 0.30 18.13 10.14
N ARG A 24 -0.19 19.26 10.67
CA ARG A 24 -1.37 19.27 11.54
C ARG A 24 -2.64 19.34 10.69
N PRO A 25 -3.74 18.69 11.11
CA PRO A 25 -4.99 18.73 10.36
C PRO A 25 -5.49 20.17 10.20
N ASN A 26 -5.69 20.58 8.95
CA ASN A 26 -6.28 21.88 8.64
C ASN A 26 -7.81 21.81 8.80
N TRP A 27 -8.31 22.28 9.94
CA TRP A 27 -9.74 22.27 10.27
C TRP A 27 -10.59 23.19 9.37
N SER A 28 -10.00 24.13 8.62
CA SER A 28 -10.76 24.95 7.67
C SER A 28 -11.35 24.13 6.52
N ALA A 29 -10.80 22.94 6.28
CA ALA A 29 -11.23 22.04 5.21
C ALA A 29 -12.62 21.40 5.45
N TRP A 30 -13.15 21.46 6.67
CA TRP A 30 -14.48 20.91 7.00
C TRP A 30 -15.64 21.52 6.21
N ASN A 31 -15.51 22.78 5.79
CA ASN A 31 -16.52 23.45 5.00
C ASN A 31 -16.41 23.14 3.49
N ASN A 32 -15.37 22.43 3.05
CA ASN A 32 -15.19 22.09 1.65
C ASN A 32 -15.94 20.78 1.31
N PRO A 33 -16.98 20.82 0.47
CA PRO A 33 -17.74 19.62 0.09
C PRO A 33 -16.89 18.57 -0.65
N GLN A 34 -15.82 18.98 -1.35
CA GLN A 34 -14.94 18.04 -2.06
C GLN A 34 -14.23 17.07 -1.10
N VAL A 35 -13.96 17.48 0.14
CA VAL A 35 -13.29 16.63 1.14
C VAL A 35 -14.13 15.40 1.45
N TYR A 36 -15.45 15.56 1.60
CA TYR A 36 -16.35 14.44 1.87
C TYR A 36 -16.47 13.49 0.69
N VAL A 37 -16.46 14.02 -0.55
CA VAL A 37 -16.47 13.19 -1.76
C VAL A 37 -15.21 12.35 -1.83
N ILE A 38 -14.02 12.96 -1.69
CA ILE A 38 -12.74 12.25 -1.70
C ILE A 38 -12.67 11.24 -0.56
N ALA A 39 -13.09 11.61 0.65
CA ALA A 39 -13.12 10.71 1.81
C ALA A 39 -14.02 9.48 1.57
N ALA A 40 -15.22 9.70 1.01
CA ALA A 40 -16.12 8.61 0.66
C ALA A 40 -15.55 7.70 -0.44
N THR A 41 -14.94 8.28 -1.49
CA THR A 41 -14.27 7.52 -2.55
C THR A 41 -13.14 6.66 -1.99
N LEU A 42 -12.25 7.25 -1.18
CA LEU A 42 -11.15 6.53 -0.55
C LEU A 42 -11.66 5.43 0.37
N ALA A 43 -12.68 5.70 1.19
CA ALA A 43 -13.26 4.69 2.08
C ALA A 43 -13.82 3.49 1.29
N LEU A 44 -14.49 3.73 0.17
CA LEU A 44 -15.02 2.67 -0.70
C LEU A 44 -13.89 1.86 -1.35
N VAL A 45 -12.92 2.52 -1.99
CA VAL A 45 -11.78 1.85 -2.64
C VAL A 45 -10.99 1.05 -1.61
N ALA A 46 -10.65 1.66 -0.49
CA ALA A 46 -9.88 1.03 0.58
C ALA A 46 -10.60 -0.17 1.21
N SER A 47 -11.93 -0.13 1.33
CA SER A 47 -12.74 -1.25 1.82
C SER A 47 -12.75 -2.42 0.83
N LEU A 48 -12.94 -2.12 -0.46
CA LEU A 48 -12.92 -3.14 -1.52
C LEU A 48 -11.55 -3.82 -1.61
N GLU A 49 -10.46 -3.04 -1.61
CA GLU A 49 -9.09 -3.57 -1.63
C GLU A 49 -8.80 -4.47 -0.43
N THR A 50 -9.25 -4.10 0.77
CA THR A 50 -9.08 -4.91 1.98
C THR A 50 -9.82 -6.23 1.87
N LEU A 51 -11.07 -6.23 1.42
CA LEU A 51 -11.86 -7.46 1.24
C LEU A 51 -11.25 -8.38 0.18
N LEU A 52 -10.84 -7.81 -0.96
CA LEU A 52 -10.18 -8.55 -2.04
C LEU A 52 -8.84 -9.14 -1.58
N SER A 53 -8.05 -8.37 -0.84
CA SER A 53 -6.76 -8.80 -0.29
C SER A 53 -6.93 -9.93 0.73
N GLN A 54 -7.95 -9.84 1.60
CA GLN A 54 -8.26 -10.91 2.55
C GLN A 54 -8.67 -12.20 1.83
N GLU A 55 -9.53 -12.10 0.83
CA GLU A 55 -10.01 -13.27 0.10
C GLU A 55 -8.88 -13.97 -0.67
N ALA A 56 -7.99 -13.19 -1.29
CA ALA A 56 -6.83 -13.75 -1.95
C ALA A 56 -5.79 -14.29 -0.96
N LEU A 57 -5.64 -13.70 0.25
CA LEU A 57 -4.77 -14.24 1.29
C LEU A 57 -5.27 -15.59 1.83
N LYS A 58 -6.59 -15.78 1.98
CA LYS A 58 -7.18 -17.09 2.34
C LYS A 58 -6.83 -18.18 1.33
N LYS A 59 -6.72 -17.83 0.04
CA LYS A 59 -6.30 -18.77 -1.01
C LYS A 59 -4.82 -19.14 -0.93
N LEU A 60 -3.98 -18.27 -0.38
CA LEU A 60 -2.53 -18.53 -0.21
C LEU A 60 -2.25 -19.40 1.01
N LYS A 61 -2.95 -19.17 2.12
CA LYS A 61 -2.78 -19.92 3.36
C LYS A 61 -4.10 -19.98 4.11
N GLU A 62 -4.49 -21.18 4.51
CA GLU A 62 -5.62 -21.39 5.39
C GLU A 62 -5.32 -20.78 6.77
N GLN A 63 -6.25 -19.97 7.27
CA GLN A 63 -6.11 -19.24 8.54
C GLN A 63 -7.13 -19.77 9.53
N THR A 64 -6.67 -20.24 10.68
CA THR A 64 -7.50 -20.73 11.77
C THR A 64 -7.19 -19.94 13.05
N PRO A 65 -8.14 -19.16 13.60
CA PRO A 65 -9.48 -18.88 13.08
C PRO A 65 -9.45 -18.01 11.81
N PRO A 66 -10.52 -18.02 10.98
CA PRO A 66 -10.59 -17.18 9.80
C PRO A 66 -10.54 -15.69 10.17
N PRO A 67 -9.87 -14.86 9.36
CA PRO A 67 -9.80 -13.43 9.59
C PRO A 67 -11.21 -12.82 9.48
N SER A 68 -11.57 -11.98 10.46
CA SER A 68 -12.86 -11.28 10.48
C SER A 68 -12.77 -10.01 9.62
N PRO A 69 -13.57 -9.87 8.54
CA PRO A 69 -13.57 -8.67 7.71
C PRO A 69 -13.92 -7.40 8.51
N ASN A 70 -14.92 -7.50 9.39
CA ASN A 70 -15.35 -6.39 10.23
C ASN A 70 -14.24 -5.87 11.15
N LYS A 71 -13.42 -6.78 11.68
CA LYS A 71 -12.29 -6.40 12.54
C LYS A 71 -11.20 -5.68 11.75
N GLU A 72 -10.94 -6.14 10.53
CA GLU A 72 -9.95 -5.52 9.64
C GLU A 72 -10.40 -4.15 9.16
N MET A 73 -11.66 -4.00 8.73
CA MET A 73 -12.22 -2.71 8.33
C MET A 73 -12.21 -1.69 9.48
N ARG A 74 -12.51 -2.13 10.72
CA ARG A 74 -12.38 -1.26 11.90
C ARG A 74 -10.93 -0.87 12.15
N ALA A 75 -9.98 -1.82 12.07
CA ALA A 75 -8.57 -1.54 12.24
C ALA A 75 -8.04 -0.56 11.16
N GLN A 76 -8.49 -0.72 9.91
CA GLN A 76 -8.17 0.17 8.80
C GLN A 76 -8.75 1.58 9.01
N GLY A 77 -10.00 1.68 9.48
CA GLY A 77 -10.63 2.97 9.77
C GLY A 77 -9.89 3.71 10.88
N ILE A 78 -9.57 3.02 11.99
CA ILE A 78 -8.78 3.58 13.10
C ILE A 78 -7.38 3.98 12.60
N GLY A 79 -6.72 3.12 11.82
CA GLY A 79 -5.40 3.39 11.26
C GLY A 79 -5.39 4.62 10.35
N ASN A 80 -6.40 4.79 9.50
CA ASN A 80 -6.54 5.95 8.64
C ASN A 80 -6.86 7.24 9.42
N LEU A 81 -7.67 7.13 10.47
CA LEU A 81 -7.93 8.26 11.37
C LEU A 81 -6.64 8.72 12.05
N LEU A 82 -5.86 7.79 12.62
CA LEU A 82 -4.56 8.09 13.23
C LEU A 82 -3.56 8.63 12.19
N SER A 83 -3.52 8.05 10.98
CA SER A 83 -2.68 8.55 9.88
C SER A 83 -3.01 10.00 9.55
N GLY A 84 -4.29 10.33 9.34
CA GLY A 84 -4.73 11.69 9.03
C GLY A 84 -4.42 12.71 10.14
N PHE A 85 -4.52 12.32 11.42
CA PHE A 85 -4.14 13.19 12.53
C PHE A 85 -2.63 13.50 12.58
N LEU A 86 -1.81 12.58 12.08
CA LEU A 86 -0.36 12.72 11.98
C LEU A 86 0.09 13.32 10.63
N GLY A 87 -0.85 13.83 9.80
CA GLY A 87 -0.52 14.35 8.47
C GLY A 87 -0.13 13.27 7.46
N GLY A 88 -0.41 12.01 7.78
CA GLY A 88 -0.11 10.86 6.94
C GLY A 88 -1.10 10.66 5.80
N LEU A 89 -0.64 9.99 4.75
CA LEU A 89 -1.47 9.60 3.62
C LEU A 89 -2.44 8.48 4.03
N PRO A 90 -3.59 8.35 3.33
CA PRO A 90 -4.49 7.22 3.49
C PRO A 90 -3.76 5.88 3.28
N ILE A 91 -4.00 4.93 4.16
CA ILE A 91 -3.37 3.60 4.21
C ILE A 91 -4.39 2.54 3.81
N THR A 92 -3.97 1.60 2.96
CA THR A 92 -4.77 0.43 2.54
C THR A 92 -4.05 -0.88 2.83
N ALA A 93 -4.83 -1.98 2.86
CA ALA A 93 -4.27 -3.32 2.97
C ALA A 93 -3.70 -3.75 1.62
N VAL A 94 -2.41 -4.13 1.60
CA VAL A 94 -1.72 -4.54 0.37
C VAL A 94 -1.45 -6.04 0.40
N ILE A 95 -2.00 -6.76 -0.58
CA ILE A 95 -1.79 -8.21 -0.70
C ILE A 95 -0.33 -8.60 -0.88
N VAL A 96 0.44 -7.85 -1.67
CA VAL A 96 1.83 -8.18 -2.00
C VAL A 96 2.71 -8.29 -0.75
N ARG A 97 2.57 -7.36 0.21
CA ARG A 97 3.30 -7.44 1.48
C ARG A 97 2.88 -8.68 2.28
N SER A 98 1.59 -8.97 2.29
CA SER A 98 1.02 -10.10 3.04
C SER A 98 1.45 -11.44 2.44
N SER A 99 1.50 -11.55 1.12
CA SER A 99 1.89 -12.77 0.41
C SER A 99 3.38 -13.09 0.59
N VAL A 100 4.25 -12.07 0.48
CA VAL A 100 5.68 -12.21 0.81
C VAL A 100 5.87 -12.68 2.25
N ASN A 101 5.12 -12.10 3.19
CA ASN A 101 5.19 -12.49 4.60
C ASN A 101 4.74 -13.95 4.82
N VAL A 102 3.69 -14.39 4.12
CA VAL A 102 3.22 -15.79 4.15
C VAL A 102 4.25 -16.74 3.54
N ASN A 103 4.83 -16.38 2.39
CA ASN A 103 5.84 -17.19 1.71
C ASN A 103 7.16 -17.27 2.49
N ALA A 104 7.51 -16.23 3.25
CA ALA A 104 8.61 -16.25 4.21
C ALA A 104 8.32 -17.11 5.46
N GLY A 105 7.15 -17.73 5.56
CA GLY A 105 6.77 -18.62 6.64
C GLY A 105 6.34 -17.91 7.93
N ALA A 106 6.02 -16.60 7.87
CA ALA A 106 5.62 -15.86 9.05
C ALA A 106 4.35 -16.46 9.69
N ARG A 107 4.38 -16.58 11.03
CA ARG A 107 3.28 -17.15 11.83
C ARG A 107 2.64 -16.16 12.79
N SER A 108 3.23 -14.98 12.97
CA SER A 108 2.76 -13.95 13.91
C SER A 108 2.71 -12.57 13.26
N LYS A 109 1.99 -11.65 13.90
CA LYS A 109 1.91 -10.23 13.48
C LYS A 109 3.19 -9.44 13.78
N VAL A 110 4.14 -10.04 14.49
CA VAL A 110 5.42 -9.41 14.86
C VAL A 110 6.22 -9.02 13.61
N SER A 111 6.17 -9.83 12.55
CA SER A 111 6.84 -9.50 11.28
C SER A 111 6.38 -8.15 10.70
N ILE A 112 5.08 -7.86 10.79
CA ILE A 112 4.51 -6.60 10.30
C ILE A 112 4.97 -5.42 11.18
N LEU A 113 4.98 -5.60 12.50
CA LEU A 113 5.46 -4.60 13.44
C LEU A 113 6.95 -4.29 13.21
N LEU A 114 7.78 -5.33 13.11
CA LEU A 114 9.22 -5.19 12.84
C LEU A 114 9.47 -4.52 11.50
N HIS A 115 8.71 -4.87 10.46
CA HIS A 115 8.81 -4.20 9.16
C HIS A 115 8.46 -2.72 9.25
N GLY A 116 7.40 -2.36 9.97
CA GLY A 116 7.02 -0.96 10.21
C GLY A 116 8.11 -0.18 10.97
N VAL A 117 8.64 -0.76 12.05
CA VAL A 117 9.75 -0.16 12.82
C VAL A 117 11.00 -0.01 11.94
N LEU A 118 11.32 -1.01 11.13
CA LEU A 118 12.45 -0.95 10.22
C LEU A 118 12.29 0.17 9.18
N LEU A 119 11.08 0.36 8.63
CA LEU A 119 10.81 1.47 7.70
C LEU A 119 10.98 2.83 8.39
N LEU A 120 10.50 2.96 9.63
CA LEU A 120 10.66 4.19 10.41
C LEU A 120 12.14 4.49 10.68
N LEU A 121 12.90 3.51 11.14
CA LEU A 121 14.35 3.64 11.35
C LEU A 121 15.07 3.96 10.03
N CYS A 122 14.68 3.32 8.92
CA CYS A 122 15.26 3.58 7.62
C CYS A 122 15.03 5.04 7.19
N GLY A 123 13.81 5.55 7.35
CA GLY A 123 13.49 6.95 7.04
C GLY A 123 14.27 7.95 7.90
N MET A 124 14.44 7.67 9.19
CA MET A 124 15.17 8.57 10.10
C MET A 124 16.68 8.55 9.87
N PHE A 125 17.30 7.36 9.81
CA PHE A 125 18.76 7.23 9.77
C PHE A 125 19.36 7.26 8.35
N PHE A 126 18.58 6.92 7.31
CA PHE A 126 19.07 6.83 5.93
C PHE A 126 18.51 7.94 5.02
N SER A 127 18.00 9.05 5.59
CA SER A 127 17.46 10.18 4.80
C SER A 127 18.45 10.69 3.75
N ASP A 128 19.74 10.82 4.09
CA ASP A 128 20.79 11.24 3.14
C ASP A 128 20.99 10.27 1.98
N LEU A 129 20.92 8.96 2.25
CA LEU A 129 21.01 7.93 1.20
C LEU A 129 19.76 7.96 0.31
N LEU A 130 18.58 8.13 0.90
CA LEU A 130 17.31 8.23 0.18
C LEU A 130 17.25 9.46 -0.73
N ASN A 131 17.82 10.59 -0.31
CA ASN A 131 17.96 11.81 -1.11
C ASN A 131 18.88 11.66 -2.34
N THR A 132 19.65 10.57 -2.41
CA THR A 132 20.46 10.24 -3.59
C THR A 132 19.63 9.57 -4.69
N ILE A 133 18.45 9.03 -4.36
CA ILE A 133 17.61 8.27 -5.28
C ILE A 133 16.97 9.20 -6.33
N PRO A 134 17.22 8.99 -7.63
CA PRO A 134 16.53 9.72 -8.70
C PRO A 134 15.05 9.32 -8.80
N LEU A 135 14.17 10.29 -9.11
CA LEU A 135 12.75 10.02 -9.32
C LEU A 135 12.48 9.02 -10.45
N ALA A 136 13.39 8.94 -11.44
CA ALA A 136 13.32 7.96 -12.52
C ALA A 136 13.37 6.50 -12.00
N CYS A 137 14.12 6.23 -10.94
CA CYS A 137 14.19 4.89 -10.34
C CYS A 137 12.85 4.51 -9.70
N LEU A 138 12.20 5.44 -9.00
CA LEU A 138 10.87 5.22 -8.43
C LEU A 138 9.85 4.96 -9.54
N ALA A 139 9.86 5.77 -10.61
CA ALA A 139 8.98 5.58 -11.76
C ALA A 139 9.17 4.20 -12.41
N ALA A 140 10.42 3.76 -12.59
CA ALA A 140 10.73 2.44 -13.13
C ALA A 140 10.17 1.30 -12.25
N VAL A 141 10.28 1.42 -10.93
CA VAL A 141 9.69 0.44 -9.99
C VAL A 141 8.17 0.43 -10.08
N LEU A 142 7.53 1.59 -10.16
CA LEU A 142 6.07 1.70 -10.33
C LEU A 142 5.61 1.09 -11.67
N LEU A 143 6.33 1.35 -12.76
CA LEU A 143 6.04 0.77 -14.07
C LEU A 143 6.23 -0.75 -14.07
N TYR A 144 7.32 -1.24 -13.48
CA TYR A 144 7.59 -2.67 -13.40
C TYR A 144 6.54 -3.40 -12.55
N THR A 145 6.18 -2.85 -11.39
CA THR A 145 5.15 -3.41 -10.52
C THR A 145 3.78 -3.35 -11.18
N GLY A 146 3.41 -2.23 -11.80
CA GLY A 146 2.19 -2.08 -12.58
C GLY A 146 2.11 -3.07 -13.74
N TYR A 147 3.20 -3.25 -14.50
CA TYR A 147 3.29 -4.23 -15.59
C TYR A 147 3.11 -5.67 -15.08
N LYS A 148 3.75 -6.02 -13.96
CA LYS A 148 3.59 -7.32 -13.30
C LYS A 148 2.15 -7.58 -12.87
N LEU A 149 1.44 -6.56 -12.39
CA LEU A 149 0.03 -6.65 -11.99
C LEU A 149 -0.92 -6.68 -13.20
N ALA A 150 -0.56 -6.04 -14.32
CA ALA A 150 -1.38 -5.95 -15.53
C ALA A 150 -1.41 -7.22 -16.39
N ALA A 151 -0.55 -8.22 -16.12
CA ALA A 151 -0.54 -9.54 -16.77
C ALA A 151 -0.70 -9.53 -18.32
N PRO A 152 0.36 -9.22 -19.09
CA PRO A 152 0.31 -9.27 -20.57
C PRO A 152 0.34 -10.70 -21.16
N ALA A 153 0.27 -11.75 -20.34
CA ALA A 153 0.36 -13.14 -20.80
C ALA A 153 -0.95 -13.72 -21.35
N CYS A 154 -2.03 -12.94 -21.41
CA CYS A 154 -3.29 -13.32 -22.02
C CYS A 154 -3.42 -12.74 -23.44
N SER A 155 -2.42 -12.96 -24.29
CA SER A 155 -2.51 -12.69 -25.72
C SER A 155 -2.21 -13.98 -26.50
N SER A 156 -3.25 -14.79 -26.73
CA SER A 156 -3.26 -15.77 -27.82
C SER A 156 -4.46 -15.51 -28.72
N PRO A 157 -4.28 -15.50 -30.06
CA PRO A 157 -5.32 -15.12 -31.00
C PRO A 157 -6.11 -16.36 -31.44
N SER A 158 -7.23 -16.63 -30.79
CA SER A 158 -8.25 -17.50 -31.39
C SER A 158 -9.62 -16.90 -31.13
N GLY A 159 -10.18 -16.36 -32.21
CA GLY A 159 -11.42 -15.61 -32.22
C GLY A 159 -12.65 -16.43 -31.89
N GLY A 160 -13.76 -15.70 -31.80
CA GLY A 160 -15.09 -16.28 -31.60
C GLY A 160 -15.69 -15.88 -30.27
N SER A 161 -16.13 -14.63 -30.17
CA SER A 161 -17.29 -14.19 -29.38
C SER A 161 -17.32 -14.38 -27.85
N ALA A 162 -16.23 -14.80 -27.20
CA ALA A 162 -16.18 -15.05 -25.74
C ALA A 162 -14.98 -14.39 -25.01
N TRP A 163 -14.73 -13.09 -25.25
CA TRP A 163 -13.56 -12.36 -24.70
C TRP A 163 -13.53 -12.03 -23.19
N PRO A 164 -14.60 -11.79 -22.40
CA PRO A 164 -14.38 -11.10 -21.10
C PRO A 164 -14.50 -11.96 -19.83
N SER A 165 -15.34 -13.02 -19.85
CA SER A 165 -15.69 -13.72 -18.62
C SER A 165 -14.49 -14.49 -18.11
N PHE A 166 -13.97 -15.54 -18.78
CA PHE A 166 -12.51 -15.65 -18.73
C PHE A 166 -12.04 -14.40 -19.45
N CYS A 167 -11.38 -13.47 -18.79
CA CYS A 167 -10.26 -13.99 -18.08
C CYS A 167 -10.38 -14.32 -16.54
N LEU A 168 -11.61 -14.48 -15.96
CA LEU A 168 -12.27 -15.49 -15.04
C LEU A 168 -11.34 -16.41 -14.22
N LEU A 169 -10.47 -15.83 -13.40
CA LEU A 169 -9.76 -16.57 -12.36
C LEU A 169 -8.63 -17.48 -12.91
N LEU A 170 -7.62 -16.96 -13.64
CA LEU A 170 -6.58 -17.86 -14.21
C LEU A 170 -5.92 -18.50 -13.00
N PRO A 171 -6.04 -19.82 -12.84
CA PRO A 171 -6.58 -20.40 -11.60
C PRO A 171 -5.52 -20.65 -10.53
N ARG A 172 -4.58 -19.72 -10.44
CA ARG A 172 -3.40 -19.76 -9.59
C ARG A 172 -2.67 -18.44 -9.82
N TRP A 173 -2.82 -17.49 -8.90
CA TRP A 173 -1.80 -16.46 -8.63
C TRP A 173 -0.50 -17.19 -8.23
N ARG A 174 0.20 -17.76 -9.21
CA ARG A 174 0.97 -19.01 -9.01
C ARG A 174 2.39 -18.82 -8.48
N GLY A 175 2.57 -17.97 -7.47
CA GLY A 175 3.85 -17.85 -6.77
C GLY A 175 4.25 -16.42 -6.40
N PHE A 176 3.27 -15.54 -6.17
CA PHE A 176 3.46 -14.41 -5.26
C PHE A 176 2.80 -14.71 -3.93
#